data_AF-A0A9X8VCQ2-F1
#
_entry.id   AF-A0A9X8VCQ2-F1
#
_cell.length_a   1.000
_cell.length_b   1.000
_cell.length_c   1.000
_cell.angle_alpha   90.00
_cell.angle_beta   90.00
_cell.angle_gamma   90.00
#
_symmetry.space_group_name_H-M   'P 1'
#
loop_
_entity.id
_entity.type
_entity.pdbx_description
1 polymer ?
#
loop_
_entity_poly.entity_id
_entity_poly.type
_entity_poly.pdbx_seq_one_letter_code
_entity_poly.pdbx_strand_id
1 'polypeptide(L)'
;DFQTLTLCGGKSANSLTWYNWNVHYWGTTLQYKLTDGLTLKGGVMEQNPSAPSRSHAWSWSTKGSKGFLLPMELELKTHAVNQLPGVYNLGVLFTNAR
;
A
#
# COMPACT_ATOMS: atom_id res chain seq x y z
N ASP A 1 5.31 -12.02 -16.56
CA ASP A 1 4.63 -11.88 -15.26
C ASP A 1 3.72 -13.06 -15.00
N PHE A 2 3.28 -13.25 -13.75
CA PHE A 2 2.49 -14.42 -13.34
C PHE A 2 0.99 -14.18 -13.41
N GLN A 3 0.23 -15.23 -13.77
CA GLN A 3 -1.24 -15.20 -13.73
C GLN A 3 -1.78 -15.40 -12.29
N THR A 4 -0.97 -15.98 -11.40
CA THR A 4 -1.39 -16.28 -10.02
C THR A 4 -1.31 -15.03 -9.15
N LEU A 5 -2.43 -14.68 -8.49
CA LEU A 5 -2.54 -13.48 -7.64
C LEU A 5 -1.52 -13.43 -6.50
N THR A 6 -1.12 -14.58 -5.93
CA THR A 6 -0.10 -14.64 -4.87
C THR A 6 1.29 -14.17 -5.31
N LEU A 7 1.52 -14.10 -6.62
CA LEU A 7 2.78 -13.67 -7.23
C LEU A 7 2.67 -12.29 -7.90
N CYS A 8 1.50 -11.63 -7.83
CA CYS A 8 1.22 -10.38 -8.54
C CYS A 8 0.69 -9.28 -7.60
N GLY A 9 1.32 -8.11 -7.64
CA GLY A 9 0.88 -6.92 -6.91
C GLY A 9 1.18 -6.91 -5.41
N GLY A 10 0.54 -5.98 -4.70
CA GLY A 10 0.70 -5.78 -3.26
C GLY A 10 0.07 -6.92 -2.46
N LYS A 11 0.90 -7.77 -1.85
CA LYS A 11 0.46 -8.93 -1.05
C LYS A 11 -0.37 -8.53 0.17
N SER A 12 -0.21 -7.29 0.66
CA SER A 12 -0.98 -6.72 1.77
C SER A 12 -2.49 -6.66 1.49
N ALA A 13 -2.93 -6.70 0.23
CA ALA A 13 -4.36 -6.73 -0.10
C ALA A 13 -5.06 -8.05 0.26
N ASN A 14 -4.32 -9.14 0.49
CA ASN A 14 -4.92 -10.35 1.07
C ASN A 14 -5.42 -10.14 2.51
N SER A 15 -5.09 -9.01 3.16
CA SER A 15 -5.62 -8.66 4.48
C SER A 15 -7.11 -8.31 4.48
N LEU A 16 -7.76 -8.18 3.30
CA LEU A 16 -9.14 -7.69 3.11
C LEU A 16 -9.42 -6.27 3.62
N THR A 17 -8.45 -5.65 4.31
CA THR A 17 -8.51 -4.28 4.81
C THR A 17 -7.88 -3.26 3.85
N TRP A 18 -7.09 -3.69 2.88
CA TRP A 18 -6.45 -2.82 1.89
C TRP A 18 -6.93 -3.19 0.50
N TYR A 19 -7.45 -2.22 -0.24
CA TYR A 19 -7.84 -2.42 -1.64
C TYR A 19 -6.72 -1.98 -2.58
N ASN A 20 -6.19 -2.92 -3.37
CA ASN A 20 -5.27 -2.55 -4.46
C ASN A 20 -6.04 -1.85 -5.59
N TRP A 21 -5.29 -1.39 -6.60
CA TRP A 21 -5.85 -1.08 -7.91
C TRP A 21 -6.85 -2.16 -8.34
N ASN A 22 -8.11 -1.89 -8.71
CA ASN A 22 -8.73 -0.69 -9.31
C ASN A 22 -9.76 0.01 -8.39
N VAL A 23 -9.68 -0.16 -7.07
CA VAL A 23 -10.59 0.50 -6.12
C VAL A 23 -10.03 1.87 -5.72
N HIS A 24 -10.85 2.90 -5.75
CA HIS A 24 -10.46 4.27 -5.44
C HIS A 24 -10.98 4.70 -4.07
N TYR A 25 -10.10 5.31 -3.28
CA TYR A 25 -10.39 5.89 -1.96
C TYR A 25 -9.35 6.96 -1.66
N TRP A 26 -9.67 7.85 -0.71
CA TRP A 26 -8.77 8.97 -0.41
C TRP A 26 -7.54 8.52 0.35
N GLY A 27 -6.42 9.18 0.11
CA GLY A 27 -5.21 8.94 0.86
C GLY A 27 -4.10 9.89 0.48
N THR A 28 -3.08 9.92 1.32
CA THR A 28 -1.83 10.64 1.08
C THR A 28 -0.67 9.72 1.39
N THR A 29 0.41 9.89 0.64
CA THR A 29 1.64 9.11 0.81
C THR A 29 2.81 10.07 0.90
N LEU A 30 3.73 9.78 1.82
CA LEU A 30 5.00 10.46 1.96
C LEU A 30 6.12 9.49 1.65
N GLN A 31 7.11 9.96 0.89
CA GLN A 31 8.34 9.24 0.63
C GLN A 31 9.51 10.13 1.02
N TYR A 32 10.43 9.59 1.80
CA TYR A 32 11.64 10.25 2.25
C TYR A 32 12.86 9.40 1.96
N LYS A 33 13.81 9.97 1.23
CA LYS A 33 15.07 9.29 0.86
C LYS A 33 16.09 9.53 1.98
N LEU A 34 16.38 8.50 2.78
CA LEU A 34 17.31 8.58 3.91
C LEU A 34 18.77 8.54 3.43
N THR A 35 19.07 7.67 2.48
CA THR A 35 20.37 7.56 1.80
C THR A 35 20.15 7.18 0.34
N ASP A 36 21.20 7.08 -0.47
CA ASP A 36 21.03 6.73 -1.89
C ASP A 36 20.41 5.35 -2.12
N GLY A 37 20.60 4.42 -1.17
CA GLY A 37 19.99 3.09 -1.20
C GLY A 37 18.75 2.94 -0.31
N LEU A 38 18.56 3.77 0.73
CA LEU A 38 17.49 3.58 1.71
C LEU A 38 16.40 4.65 1.58
N THR A 39 15.16 4.20 1.42
CA THR A 39 13.97 5.05 1.34
C THR A 39 12.96 4.62 2.38
N LEU A 40 12.48 5.59 3.17
CA LEU A 40 11.32 5.42 4.02
C LEU A 40 10.07 5.88 3.25
N LYS A 41 9.04 5.06 3.24
CA LYS A 41 7.73 5.36 2.68
C LYS A 41 6.68 5.18 3.76
N GLY A 42 5.66 6.00 3.70
CA GLY A 42 4.49 5.84 4.54
C GLY A 42 3.29 6.53 3.93
N GLY A 43 2.12 6.31 4.49
CA GLY A 43 0.93 6.98 4.03
C GLY A 43 -0.20 6.83 5.01
N VAL A 44 -1.21 7.67 4.84
CA VAL A 44 -2.50 7.53 5.53
C VAL A 44 -3.54 7.45 4.45
N MET A 45 -4.30 6.36 4.45
CA MET A 45 -5.37 6.15 3.49
C MET A 45 -6.68 5.89 4.22
N GLU A 46 -7.78 6.31 3.61
CA GLU A 46 -9.12 6.02 4.09
C GLU A 46 -9.37 4.52 4.09
N GLN A 47 -9.96 3.99 5.17
CA GLN A 47 -10.52 2.66 5.16
C GLN A 47 -12.04 2.71 5.06
N ASN A 48 -12.57 2.32 3.91
CA ASN A 48 -13.99 2.38 3.61
C ASN A 48 -14.48 1.05 3.01
N PRO A 49 -15.21 0.23 3.78
CA PRO A 49 -15.75 -1.04 3.29
C PRO A 49 -16.72 -0.92 2.11
N SER A 50 -17.27 0.27 1.86
CA SER A 50 -18.16 0.55 0.73
C SER A 50 -17.43 0.96 -0.54
N ALA A 51 -16.13 1.28 -0.48
CA ALA A 51 -15.31 1.62 -1.64
C ALA A 51 -15.35 0.59 -2.80
N PRO A 52 -15.31 -0.74 -2.56
CA PRO A 52 -15.39 -1.72 -3.65
C PRO A 52 -16.80 -1.91 -4.22
N SER A 53 -17.82 -1.23 -3.71
CA SER A 53 -19.18 -1.35 -4.22
C SER A 53 -19.33 -0.66 -5.58
N ARG A 54 -20.16 -1.23 -6.48
CA ARG A 54 -20.39 -0.68 -7.83
C ARG A 54 -20.90 0.76 -7.83
N SER A 55 -21.68 1.15 -6.83
CA SER A 55 -22.20 2.52 -6.70
C SER A 55 -21.15 3.54 -6.24
N HIS A 56 -20.01 3.09 -5.72
CA HIS A 56 -18.92 3.94 -5.24
C HIS A 56 -17.72 4.00 -6.19
N ALA A 57 -17.79 3.36 -7.37
CA ALA A 57 -16.70 3.34 -8.35
C ALA A 57 -16.16 4.73 -8.72
N TRP A 58 -17.03 5.74 -8.74
CA TRP A 58 -16.70 7.14 -9.01
C TRP A 58 -17.07 8.06 -7.84
N SER A 59 -17.13 7.53 -6.61
CA SER A 59 -17.45 8.32 -5.43
C SER A 59 -16.26 9.20 -5.04
N TRP A 60 -16.51 10.51 -4.90
CA TRP A 60 -15.58 11.46 -4.31
C TRP A 60 -15.81 11.64 -2.81
N SER A 61 -16.84 10.98 -2.26
CA SER A 61 -17.23 11.11 -0.86
C SER A 61 -16.52 10.08 0.03
N THR A 62 -16.15 10.51 1.24
CA THR A 62 -15.65 9.66 2.33
C THR A 62 -16.77 9.06 3.20
N LYS A 63 -18.04 9.14 2.73
CA LYS A 63 -19.17 8.54 3.44
C LYS A 63 -18.97 7.02 3.54
N GLY A 64 -19.13 6.49 4.75
CA GLY A 64 -18.94 5.07 5.03
C GLY A 64 -17.53 4.69 5.51
N SER A 65 -16.60 5.66 5.58
CA SER A 65 -15.29 5.45 6.18
C SER A 65 -15.42 4.93 7.62
N LYS A 66 -14.69 3.85 7.92
CA LYS A 66 -14.65 3.21 9.25
C LYS A 66 -13.34 3.50 10.00
N GLY A 67 -12.39 4.15 9.33
CA GLY A 67 -11.08 4.44 9.90
C GLY A 67 -10.05 4.79 8.83
N PHE A 68 -8.79 4.56 9.16
CA PHE A 68 -7.66 4.75 8.26
C PHE A 68 -6.72 3.55 8.27
N LEU A 69 -5.98 3.43 7.18
CA LEU A 69 -4.85 2.53 7.00
C LEU A 69 -3.57 3.35 7.06
N LEU A 70 -2.63 2.89 7.87
CA LEU A 70 -1.29 3.47 8.02
C LEU A 70 -0.26 2.44 7.56
N PRO A 71 0.09 2.40 6.27
CA PRO A 71 1.30 1.74 5.79
C PRO A 71 2.56 2.49 6.20
N MET A 72 3.55 1.73 6.63
CA MET A 72 4.93 2.18 6.73
C MET A 72 5.84 1.14 6.10
N GLU A 73 6.77 1.56 5.25
CA GLU A 73 7.68 0.68 4.52
C GLU A 73 9.08 1.29 4.47
N LEU A 74 10.09 0.46 4.69
CA LEU A 74 11.49 0.74 4.41
C LEU A 74 11.89 -0.05 3.17
N GLU A 75 12.33 0.67 2.15
CA GLU A 75 12.88 0.12 0.90
C GLU A 75 14.39 0.31 0.89
N LEU A 76 15.13 -0.80 0.81
CA LEU A 76 16.58 -0.83 0.62
C LEU A 76 16.91 -1.33 -0.77
N LYS A 77 17.42 -0.44 -1.62
CA LYS A 77 18.05 -0.75 -2.90
C LYS A 77 19.54 -0.94 -2.67
N THR A 78 20.07 -2.10 -3.04
CA THR A 78 21.47 -2.43 -2.83
C THR A 78 22.05 -3.18 -4.02
N HIS A 79 23.35 -2.99 -4.25
CA HIS A 79 24.16 -3.76 -5.19
C HIS A 79 25.18 -4.65 -4.47
N ALA A 80 25.03 -4.82 -3.15
CA ALA A 80 26.05 -5.46 -2.31
C ALA A 80 26.25 -6.96 -2.60
N VAL A 81 25.25 -7.64 -3.19
CA VAL A 81 25.34 -9.06 -3.55
C VAL A 81 25.76 -9.17 -5.01
N ASN A 82 27.02 -9.56 -5.25
CA ASN A 82 27.60 -9.78 -6.58
C ASN A 82 27.44 -8.59 -7.57
N GLN A 83 27.38 -7.35 -7.07
CA GLN A 83 27.15 -6.14 -7.89
C GLN A 83 25.80 -6.11 -8.64
N LEU A 84 24.88 -7.02 -8.31
CA LEU A 84 23.57 -7.10 -8.96
C LEU A 84 22.54 -6.22 -8.23
N PRO A 85 21.62 -5.56 -8.96
CA PRO A 85 20.57 -4.77 -8.35
C PRO A 85 19.59 -5.65 -7.56
N GLY A 86 19.48 -5.39 -6.27
CA GLY A 86 18.52 -6.00 -5.36
C GLY A 86 17.64 -4.97 -4.66
N VAL A 87 16.40 -5.36 -4.32
CA VAL A 87 15.46 -4.54 -3.56
C VAL A 87 14.90 -5.35 -2.40
N TYR A 88 15.06 -4.83 -1.19
CA TYR A 88 14.51 -5.41 0.03
C TYR A 88 13.50 -4.43 0.62
N ASN A 89 12.26 -4.88 0.81
CA ASN A 89 11.19 -4.10 1.41
C ASN A 89 10.78 -4.71 2.75
N LEU A 90 10.77 -3.91 3.80
CA LEU A 90 10.24 -4.28 5.10
C LEU A 90 9.15 -3.28 5.47
N GLY A 91 7.92 -3.76 5.68
CA GLY A 91 6.80 -2.89 5.96
C GLY A 91 5.85 -3.45 7.00
N VAL A 92 5.09 -2.54 7.59
CA VAL A 92 4.02 -2.82 8.54
C VAL A 92 2.76 -2.07 8.09
N LEU A 93 1.60 -2.68 8.34
CA LEU A 93 0.30 -2.08 8.10
C LEU A 93 -0.45 -2.02 9.41
N PHE A 94 -0.90 -0.82 9.78
CA PHE A 94 -1.80 -0.61 10.90
C PHE A 94 -3.16 -0.11 10.41
N THR A 95 -4.23 -0.55 11.06
CA THR A 95 -5.59 -0.04 10.81
C THR A 95 -6.33 0.13 12.12
N ASN A 96 -7.11 1.20 12.23
CA ASN A 96 -8.00 1.44 13.37
C ASN A 96 -9.47 1.17 13.03
N ALA A 97 -9.76 0.69 11.81
CA ALA A 97 -11.12 0.36 11.39
C ALA A 97 -11.65 -0.81 12.22
N ARG A 98 -12.88 -0.66 12.72
CA ARG A 98 -13.63 -1.68 13.48
C ARG A 98 -14.67 -2.35 12.61
#